data_AF-A0A1G7NZR9-F1
#
_entry.id   AF-A0A1G7NZR9-F1
#
_cell.length_a   1.000
_cell.length_b   1.000
_cell.length_c   1.000
_cell.angle_alpha   90.00
_cell.angle_beta   90.00
_cell.angle_gamma   90.00
#
_symmetry.space_group_name_H-M   'P 1'
#
loop_
_entity.id
_entity.type
_entity.pdbx_description
1 polymer ?
#
loop_
_entity_poly.entity_id
_entity_poly.type
_entity_poly.pdbx_seq_one_letter_code
_entity_poly.pdbx_strand_id
1 'polypeptide(L)'
;MAEALDRLSRDQEDIARLFKMFRFAGIGLSRVGEGPIDELDVGLKGTMNPRFLTDLANKTRRGLRGRIEQGSSGGGLCYGYDVRIDADGEVGGRIVNEAQADVVRRILTE
;
A
#
# COMPACT_ATOMS: atom_id res chain seq x y z
N MET A 1 17.68 19.38 -5.43
CA MET A 1 16.32 19.34 -6.02
C MET A 1 15.81 17.92 -5.89
N ALA A 2 14.59 17.74 -5.38
CA ALA A 2 13.93 16.44 -5.30
C ALA A 2 12.60 16.53 -6.06
N GLU A 3 12.10 15.40 -6.61
CA GLU A 3 10.81 15.37 -7.28
C GLU A 3 9.67 15.71 -6.31
N ALA A 4 9.69 15.13 -5.10
CA ALA A 4 8.77 15.42 -4.02
C ALA A 4 9.38 15.03 -2.65
N LEU A 5 8.84 15.55 -1.53
CA LEU A 5 9.37 15.33 -0.17
C LEU A 5 9.30 13.84 0.27
N ASP A 6 8.29 13.12 -0.20
CA ASP A 6 8.09 11.68 0.02
C ASP A 6 9.11 10.79 -0.69
N ARG A 7 9.96 11.37 -1.56
CA ARG A 7 11.13 10.69 -2.14
C ARG A 7 12.32 10.62 -1.19
N LEU A 8 12.37 11.50 -0.17
CA LEU A 8 13.46 11.53 0.81
C LEU A 8 13.19 10.59 1.98
N SER A 9 11.95 10.52 2.45
CA SER A 9 11.48 9.51 3.41
C SER A 9 9.96 9.37 3.31
N ARG A 10 9.43 8.22 3.72
CA ARG A 10 7.99 8.02 3.93
C ARG A 10 7.55 8.33 5.36
N ASP A 11 8.52 8.50 6.27
CA ASP A 11 8.29 8.83 7.66
C ASP A 11 8.31 10.35 7.90
N GLN A 12 7.40 10.79 8.76
CA GLN A 12 7.14 12.19 9.05
C GLN A 12 8.26 12.83 9.86
N GLU A 13 8.74 12.10 10.86
CA GLU A 13 9.79 12.52 11.76
C GLU A 13 11.09 12.67 10.97
N ASP A 14 11.35 11.72 10.06
CA ASP A 14 12.50 11.79 9.17
C ASP A 14 12.47 12.99 8.23
N ILE A 15 11.32 13.30 7.60
CA ILE A 15 11.21 14.47 6.73
C ILE A 15 11.43 15.77 7.53
N ALA A 16 10.79 15.90 8.70
CA ALA A 16 10.94 17.08 9.54
C ALA A 16 12.38 17.25 10.04
N ARG A 17 13.03 16.15 10.42
CA ARG A 17 14.43 16.13 10.83
C ARG A 17 15.36 16.54 9.69
N LEU A 18 15.19 15.98 8.49
CA LEU A 18 15.97 16.33 7.30
C LEU A 18 15.80 17.80 6.94
N PHE A 19 14.56 18.31 6.93
CA PHE A 19 14.29 19.73 6.68
C PHE A 19 15.01 20.63 7.68
N LYS A 20 14.95 20.31 8.97
CA LYS A 20 15.66 21.06 10.03
C LYS A 20 17.18 21.03 9.84
N MET A 21 17.75 19.88 9.47
CA MET A 21 19.18 19.73 9.20
C MET A 21 19.63 20.56 8.00
N PHE A 22 18.90 20.51 6.88
CA PHE A 22 19.23 21.30 5.69
C PHE A 22 19.09 22.79 5.93
N ARG A 23 18.03 23.22 6.63
CA ARG A 23 17.85 24.62 7.01
C ARG A 23 18.99 25.12 7.91
N PHE A 24 19.42 24.31 8.89
CA PHE A 24 20.56 24.64 9.74
C PHE A 24 21.86 24.80 8.94
N ALA A 25 22.06 23.99 7.89
CA ALA A 25 23.19 24.09 6.98
C ALA A 25 23.05 25.22 5.93
N GLY A 26 21.97 26.02 5.96
CA GLY A 26 21.71 27.06 4.96
C GLY A 26 21.31 26.53 3.59
N ILE A 27 20.94 25.25 3.50
CA ILE A 27 20.57 24.57 2.25
C ILE A 27 19.05 24.64 2.08
N GLY A 28 18.59 25.32 1.03
CA GLY A 28 17.19 25.33 0.63
C GLY A 28 16.80 24.05 -0.11
N LEU A 29 15.64 23.50 0.23
CA LEU A 29 15.05 22.39 -0.52
C LEU A 29 14.01 22.92 -1.51
N SER A 30 14.02 22.38 -2.73
CA SER A 30 13.05 22.72 -3.78
C SER A 30 12.54 21.47 -4.50
N ARG A 31 11.24 21.51 -4.85
CA ARG A 31 10.52 20.47 -5.60
C ARG A 31 10.46 20.82 -7.09
N VAL A 32 10.55 19.81 -7.95
CA VAL A 32 10.35 19.99 -9.40
C VAL A 32 8.87 20.26 -9.64
N GLY A 33 8.51 21.53 -9.90
CA GLY A 33 7.15 21.95 -10.26
C GLY A 33 6.33 22.66 -9.18
N GLU A 34 6.70 22.55 -7.89
CA GLU A 34 6.00 23.21 -6.77
C GLU A 34 6.82 24.31 -6.06
N GLY A 35 8.10 24.47 -6.39
CA GLY A 35 8.95 25.53 -5.82
C GLY A 35 9.64 25.14 -4.50
N PRO A 36 10.12 26.12 -3.72
CA PRO A 36 10.83 25.87 -2.45
C PRO A 36 9.90 25.26 -1.40
N ILE A 37 10.44 24.33 -0.60
CA ILE A 37 9.75 23.75 0.55
C ILE A 37 9.87 24.71 1.73
N ASP A 38 8.73 25.08 2.34
CA ASP A 38 8.68 25.84 3.58
C ASP A 38 8.28 24.97 4.79
N GLU A 39 8.28 25.57 5.98
CA GLU A 39 7.96 24.88 7.23
C GLU A 39 6.47 24.50 7.32
N LEU A 40 5.60 25.24 6.62
CA LEU A 40 4.16 24.98 6.55
C LEU A 40 3.87 23.73 5.70
N ASP A 41 4.56 23.57 4.57
CA ASP A 41 4.51 22.38 3.71
C ASP A 41 4.88 21.11 4.48
N VAL A 42 5.92 21.20 5.32
CA VAL A 42 6.39 20.08 6.14
C VAL A 42 5.36 19.74 7.22
N GLY A 43 4.80 20.74 7.92
CA GLY A 43 3.77 20.53 8.94
C GLY A 43 2.44 20.01 8.38
N LEU A 44 2.00 20.54 7.24
CA LEU A 44 0.75 20.18 6.59
C LEU A 44 0.84 18.79 5.92
N LYS A 45 1.83 18.57 5.03
CA LYS A 45 2.03 17.24 4.41
C LYS A 45 2.45 16.18 5.44
N GLY A 46 3.11 16.62 6.52
CA GLY A 46 3.25 15.88 7.76
C GLY A 46 1.88 15.36 8.20
N THR A 47 1.11 16.16 8.91
CA THR A 47 -0.13 15.66 9.53
C THR A 47 -1.15 15.00 8.58
N MET A 48 -1.20 15.36 7.29
CA MET A 48 -2.18 14.83 6.33
C MET A 48 -1.89 13.42 5.79
N ASN A 49 -0.63 13.11 5.43
CA ASN A 49 -0.29 11.84 4.76
C ASN A 49 -0.62 10.58 5.60
N PRO A 50 -0.34 10.51 6.91
CA PRO A 50 -0.65 9.34 7.73
C PRO A 50 -2.15 9.13 7.88
N ARG A 51 -2.91 10.22 7.98
CA ARG A 51 -4.37 10.17 8.02
C ARG A 51 -4.92 9.64 6.70
N PHE A 52 -4.41 10.11 5.57
CA PHE A 52 -4.77 9.58 4.25
C PHE A 52 -4.47 8.08 4.15
N LEU A 53 -3.28 7.62 4.56
CA LEU A 53 -2.93 6.20 4.55
C LEU A 53 -3.84 5.36 5.46
N THR A 54 -4.21 5.89 6.61
CA THR A 54 -5.13 5.22 7.55
C THR A 54 -6.53 5.09 6.94
N ASP A 55 -7.05 6.17 6.37
CA ASP A 55 -8.36 6.18 5.71
C ASP A 55 -8.38 5.29 4.47
N LEU A 56 -7.29 5.29 3.70
CA LEU A 56 -7.09 4.41 2.57
C LEU A 56 -7.11 2.95 3.02
N ALA A 57 -6.33 2.59 4.04
CA ALA A 57 -6.31 1.23 4.57
C ALA A 57 -7.69 0.78 5.07
N ASN A 58 -8.44 1.66 5.73
CA ASN A 58 -9.79 1.37 6.18
C ASN A 58 -10.78 1.16 5.03
N LYS A 59 -10.71 2.00 3.99
CA LYS A 59 -11.52 1.86 2.77
C LYS A 59 -11.19 0.56 2.04
N THR A 60 -9.91 0.23 1.87
CA THR A 60 -9.44 -1.02 1.26
C THR A 60 -9.96 -2.23 2.02
N ARG A 61 -9.81 -2.26 3.35
CA ARG A 61 -10.31 -3.36 4.19
C ARG A 61 -11.82 -3.55 4.06
N ARG A 62 -12.59 -2.45 4.04
CA ARG A 62 -14.05 -2.52 3.80
C ARG A 62 -14.38 -3.09 2.42
N GLY A 63 -13.66 -2.66 1.37
CA GLY A 63 -13.83 -3.19 0.02
C GLY A 63 -13.53 -4.70 -0.06
N LEU A 64 -12.42 -5.13 0.53
CA LEU A 64 -12.04 -6.56 0.60
C LEU A 64 -13.07 -7.38 1.38
N ARG A 65 -13.60 -6.85 2.49
CA ARG A 65 -14.68 -7.50 3.24
C ARG A 65 -15.92 -7.72 2.38
N GLY A 66 -16.35 -6.72 1.61
CA GLY A 66 -17.49 -6.87 0.69
C GLY A 66 -17.26 -7.97 -0.35
N ARG A 67 -16.03 -8.13 -0.85
CA ARG A 67 -15.67 -9.23 -1.75
C ARG A 67 -15.75 -10.59 -1.05
N ILE A 68 -15.26 -10.68 0.18
CA ILE A 68 -15.33 -11.92 0.98
C ILE A 68 -16.79 -12.31 1.25
N GLU A 69 -17.65 -11.35 1.61
CA GLU A 69 -19.08 -11.58 1.84
C GLU A 69 -19.82 -12.06 0.58
N GLN A 70 -19.30 -11.72 -0.62
CA GLN A 70 -19.78 -12.21 -1.91
C GLN A 70 -19.15 -13.55 -2.33
N GLY A 71 -18.41 -14.22 -1.44
CA GLY A 71 -17.72 -15.49 -1.72
C GLY A 71 -16.49 -15.35 -2.63
N SER A 72 -16.01 -14.13 -2.87
CA SER A 72 -14.77 -13.86 -3.60
C SER A 72 -13.56 -13.78 -2.68
N SER A 73 -12.37 -14.03 -3.20
CA SER A 73 -11.13 -13.87 -2.45
C SER A 73 -10.89 -12.41 -2.07
N GLY A 74 -10.61 -12.16 -0.79
CA GLY A 74 -10.18 -10.85 -0.27
C GLY A 74 -8.66 -10.65 -0.26
N GLY A 75 -7.90 -11.49 -0.96
CA GLY A 75 -6.43 -11.46 -0.95
C GLY A 75 -5.82 -12.05 -2.22
N GLY A 76 -4.55 -12.49 -2.11
CA GLY A 76 -3.82 -13.10 -3.21
C GLY A 76 -4.33 -14.51 -3.59
N LEU A 77 -3.68 -15.11 -4.58
CA LEU A 77 -3.89 -16.53 -4.92
C LEU A 77 -3.10 -17.40 -3.93
N CYS A 78 -3.80 -18.29 -3.22
CA CYS A 78 -3.15 -19.28 -2.35
C CYS A 78 -2.72 -20.51 -3.18
N TYR A 79 -1.60 -21.12 -2.81
CA TYR A 79 -1.21 -22.42 -3.36
C TYR A 79 -2.30 -23.47 -3.10
N GLY A 80 -2.54 -24.36 -4.05
CA GLY A 80 -3.67 -25.29 -4.06
C GLY A 80 -4.91 -24.78 -4.81
N TYR A 81 -4.88 -23.56 -5.36
CA TYR A 81 -6.03 -22.95 -6.03
C TYR A 81 -5.63 -22.24 -7.32
N ASP A 82 -6.54 -22.29 -8.31
CA ASP A 82 -6.51 -21.49 -9.53
C ASP A 82 -7.56 -20.36 -9.47
N VAL A 83 -7.34 -19.29 -10.24
CA VAL A 83 -8.30 -18.19 -10.38
C VAL A 83 -9.47 -18.64 -11.23
N ARG A 84 -10.69 -18.58 -10.69
CA ARG A 84 -11.91 -18.74 -11.48
C ARG A 84 -12.28 -17.41 -12.11
N ILE A 85 -12.44 -17.40 -13.42
CA ILE A 85 -13.00 -16.29 -14.18
C ILE A 85 -14.43 -16.67 -14.50
N ASP A 86 -15.40 -15.93 -13.95
CA ASP A 86 -16.81 -16.19 -14.21
C ASP A 86 -17.20 -15.65 -15.61
N ALA A 87 -18.32 -16.14 -16.18
CA ALA A 87 -18.74 -15.81 -17.56
C ALA A 87 -18.95 -14.31 -17.79
N ASP A 88 -19.27 -13.57 -16.73
CA ASP A 88 -19.47 -12.11 -16.74
C ASP A 88 -18.14 -11.33 -16.65
N GLY A 89 -16.98 -12.01 -16.62
CA GLY A 89 -15.66 -11.39 -16.47
C GLY A 89 -15.29 -11.03 -15.03
N GLU A 90 -16.15 -11.36 -14.07
CA GLU A 90 -15.87 -11.16 -12.63
C GLU A 90 -14.73 -12.07 -12.15
N VAL A 91 -13.73 -11.45 -11.52
CA VAL A 91 -12.51 -12.12 -11.03
C VAL A 91 -12.51 -12.18 -9.51
N GLY A 92 -12.50 -13.37 -8.93
CA GLY A 92 -12.55 -13.48 -7.46
C GLY A 92 -12.81 -14.87 -6.94
N GLY A 93 -13.44 -15.73 -7.75
CA GLY A 93 -13.59 -17.14 -7.42
C GLY A 93 -12.25 -17.88 -7.37
N ARG A 94 -12.27 -19.03 -6.69
CA ARG A 94 -11.14 -19.97 -6.61
C ARG A 94 -11.65 -21.36 -6.93
N ILE A 95 -10.87 -22.11 -7.69
CA ILE A 95 -11.10 -23.53 -7.95
C ILE A 95 -9.91 -24.30 -7.40
N VAL A 96 -10.15 -25.47 -6.80
CA VAL A 96 -9.07 -26.33 -6.30
C VAL A 96 -8.23 -26.80 -7.48
N ASN A 97 -6.92 -26.61 -7.38
CA ASN A 97 -5.97 -27.22 -8.27
C ASN A 97 -5.60 -28.59 -7.71
N GLU A 98 -6.14 -29.67 -8.28
CA GLU A 98 -5.98 -31.01 -7.72
C GLU A 98 -4.50 -31.44 -7.62
N ALA A 99 -3.68 -31.09 -8.62
CA ALA A 99 -2.26 -31.44 -8.60
C ALA A 99 -1.51 -30.78 -7.42
N GLN A 100 -1.85 -29.53 -7.08
CA GLN A 100 -1.29 -28.85 -5.91
C GLN A 100 -1.96 -29.30 -4.60
N ALA A 101 -3.25 -29.62 -4.63
CA ALA A 101 -3.98 -30.12 -3.47
C ALA A 101 -3.42 -31.47 -3.01
N ASP A 102 -2.99 -32.34 -3.92
CA ASP A 102 -2.34 -33.61 -3.58
C ASP A 102 -1.04 -33.41 -2.79
N VAL A 103 -0.26 -32.37 -3.12
CA VAL A 103 0.93 -32.01 -2.35
C VAL A 103 0.56 -31.61 -0.91
N VAL A 104 -0.48 -30.80 -0.75
CA VAL A 104 -0.97 -30.36 0.57
C VAL A 104 -1.51 -31.54 1.38
N ARG A 105 -2.31 -32.43 0.74
CA ARG A 105 -2.85 -33.63 1.37
C ARG A 105 -1.73 -34.54 1.86
N ARG A 106 -0.71 -34.78 1.03
CA ARG A 106 0.46 -35.59 1.41
C ARG A 106 1.17 -35.02 2.64
N ILE A 107 1.43 -33.70 2.67
CA ILE A 107 2.10 -33.02 3.81
C ILE A 107 1.33 -33.18 5.13
N LEU A 108 0.00 -33.28 5.09
CA LEU A 108 -0.81 -33.42 6.30
C LEU A 108 -0.97 -34.88 6.77
N THR A 109 -0.64 -35.85 5.92
CA THR A 109 -0.78 -37.28 6.22
C THR A 109 0.53 -38.00 6.51
N GLU A 110 1.66 -37.48 6.03
CA GLU A 110 3.03 -37.96 6.29
C GLU A 110 3.73 -37.13 7.37
#